data_AF-A0AAW9BFJ8-F1
#
_entry.id   AF-A0AAW9BFJ8-F1
#
_cell.length_a   1.000
_cell.length_b   1.000
_cell.length_c   1.000
_cell.angle_alpha   90.00
_cell.angle_beta   90.00
_cell.angle_gamma   90.00
#
_symmetry.space_group_name_H-M   'P 1'
#
loop_
_entity.id
_entity.type
_entity.pdbx_description
1 polymer ?
#
loop_
_entity_poly.entity_id
_entity_poly.type
_entity_poly.pdbx_seq_one_letter_code
_entity_poly.pdbx_strand_id
1 'polypeptide(L)'
;MNTRITTGLVTIGWSVTLSLFTAFAAYANTSPNCSDVLAGNTTAASQKMMVLLGEDITKSNRITTVIPAENNPFVTEELVSVSNDVSPNGRLSQKSLEEIRKVRSNLEKAAQEVSRLQGTFEVAFISLIDGYCQFSNHKRTQHAKIDFDHLEGLTLYSIPALIAMVDQSYYMAKNRIANEQKQLSDIEKEKQRQKHQATAAAAARYQDSNVLVRVENFDGANVTFSVTNIGSQGSLQPNFNTFNAYRTESGELIYKSESLLHLADTAGNTLETMGIAELSSQGGSDISISPGETRKFVTSIASEVAPHTQLSLEFPAKVLNTERDFTLLFSDTSAVATANVN
;
A
#
# COMPACT_ATOMS: atom_id res chain seq x y z
N MET A 1 -25.73 66.15 3.14
CA MET A 1 -25.39 65.27 2.01
C MET A 1 -24.12 64.52 2.35
N ASN A 2 -24.22 63.18 2.42
CA ASN A 2 -23.18 62.14 2.22
C ASN A 2 -21.84 62.24 2.98
N THR A 3 -21.31 61.21 3.65
CA THR A 3 -21.61 59.76 3.61
C THR A 3 -20.94 59.09 4.82
N ARG A 4 -21.70 58.27 5.55
CA ARG A 4 -21.19 57.20 6.43
C ARG A 4 -20.61 56.08 5.56
N ILE A 5 -19.45 55.55 5.95
CA ILE A 5 -19.09 54.16 5.68
C ILE A 5 -18.77 53.51 7.03
N THR A 6 -19.71 52.71 7.48
CA THR A 6 -19.62 51.72 8.54
C THR A 6 -18.86 50.50 8.01
N THR A 7 -17.76 50.14 8.65
CA THR A 7 -17.21 48.77 8.63
C THR A 7 -17.14 48.29 10.06
N GLY A 8 -17.99 47.30 10.36
CA GLY A 8 -18.22 46.77 11.70
C GLY A 8 -17.01 46.05 12.26
N LEU A 9 -16.68 46.38 13.51
CA LEU A 9 -15.88 45.56 14.39
C LEU A 9 -16.75 44.36 14.80
N VAL A 10 -16.51 43.19 14.21
CA VAL A 10 -17.12 41.95 14.68
C VAL A 10 -16.40 41.54 15.96
N THR A 11 -17.05 41.79 17.08
CA THR A 11 -16.72 41.28 18.39
C THR A 11 -16.93 39.76 18.41
N ILE A 12 -15.86 38.98 18.29
CA ILE A 12 -15.89 37.58 18.74
C ILE A 12 -15.43 37.61 20.19
N GLY A 13 -16.40 37.71 21.09
CA GLY A 13 -16.19 37.71 22.53
C GLY A 13 -15.57 36.40 22.99
N TRP A 14 -14.31 36.48 23.43
CA TRP A 14 -13.75 35.52 24.37
C TRP A 14 -13.76 36.20 25.74
N SER A 15 -14.78 35.88 26.53
CA SER A 15 -14.87 36.25 27.93
C SER A 15 -13.76 35.55 28.71
N VAL A 16 -12.61 36.22 28.82
CA VAL A 16 -11.58 35.88 29.79
C VAL A 16 -12.06 36.42 31.15
N THR A 17 -12.36 35.52 32.07
CA THR A 17 -12.56 35.87 33.47
C THR A 17 -11.28 36.51 34.01
N LEU A 18 -11.23 37.85 34.05
CA LEU A 18 -10.22 38.59 34.81
C LEU A 18 -10.53 38.40 36.30
N SER A 19 -9.76 37.54 36.96
CA SER A 19 -9.67 37.54 38.41
C SER A 19 -8.98 38.84 38.84
N LEU A 20 -9.77 39.81 39.32
CA LEU A 20 -9.25 41.03 39.95
C LEU A 20 -8.35 40.64 41.13
N PHE A 21 -7.06 40.94 41.04
CA PHE A 21 -6.21 41.05 42.22
C PHE A 21 -6.50 42.38 42.92
N THR A 22 -6.80 42.27 44.21
CA THR A 22 -7.12 43.36 45.13
C THR A 22 -5.97 44.34 45.29
N ALA A 23 -6.30 45.62 45.30
CA ALA A 23 -5.40 46.74 45.51
C ALA A 23 -4.66 46.66 46.86
N PHE A 24 -3.35 46.89 46.82
CA PHE A 24 -2.62 47.52 47.91
C PHE A 24 -2.03 48.82 47.38
N ALA A 25 -2.53 49.94 47.91
CA ALA A 25 -1.89 51.23 47.78
C ALA A 25 -0.80 51.34 48.85
N ALA A 26 0.46 51.51 48.45
CA ALA A 26 1.37 52.55 48.98
C ALA A 26 2.78 52.49 48.33
N TYR A 27 3.25 53.66 47.90
CA TYR A 27 4.64 54.10 47.63
C TYR A 27 5.35 53.77 46.29
N ALA A 28 5.84 54.86 45.69
CA ALA A 28 6.80 55.02 44.58
C ALA A 28 6.32 54.69 43.15
N ASN A 29 6.49 55.69 42.27
CA ASN A 29 6.32 55.65 40.81
C ASN A 29 7.23 54.59 40.16
N THR A 30 6.84 53.32 40.19
CA THR A 30 7.41 52.30 39.31
C THR A 30 6.27 51.51 38.72
N SER A 31 5.83 51.89 37.51
CA SER A 31 4.98 51.01 36.71
C SER A 31 5.64 49.63 36.61
N PRO A 32 4.86 48.54 36.72
CA PRO A 32 5.38 47.18 36.69
C PRO A 32 6.19 46.93 35.41
N ASN A 33 7.19 46.05 35.48
CA ASN A 33 8.08 45.80 34.36
C ASN A 33 7.43 44.82 33.38
N CYS A 34 7.21 45.23 32.12
CA CYS A 34 6.63 44.36 31.09
C CYS A 34 7.49 43.08 30.89
N SER A 35 8.80 43.15 31.18
CA SER A 35 9.73 42.01 31.05
C SER A 35 9.40 40.87 32.00
N ASP A 36 8.81 41.14 33.17
CA ASP A 36 8.56 40.10 34.18
C ASP A 36 7.41 39.18 33.74
N VAL A 37 6.40 39.76 33.08
CA VAL A 37 5.27 39.03 32.47
C VAL A 37 5.75 38.16 31.30
N LEU A 38 6.70 38.67 30.51
CA LEU A 38 7.26 37.96 29.36
C LEU A 38 8.20 36.83 29.78
N ALA A 39 9.07 37.06 30.77
CA ALA A 39 10.11 36.10 31.17
C ALA A 39 9.54 34.70 31.49
N GLY A 40 8.50 34.63 32.33
CA GLY A 40 7.88 33.35 32.70
C GLY A 40 7.26 32.62 31.51
N ASN A 41 6.59 33.36 30.62
CA ASN A 41 5.97 32.79 29.42
C ASN A 41 7.00 32.34 28.38
N THR A 42 8.06 33.12 28.17
CA THR A 42 9.16 32.77 27.26
C THR A 42 9.90 31.52 27.76
N THR A 43 10.21 31.42 29.06
CA THR A 43 10.84 30.21 29.60
C THR A 43 9.95 28.98 29.46
N ALA A 44 8.65 29.10 29.74
CA ALA A 44 7.73 27.98 29.60
C ALA A 44 7.57 27.52 28.13
N ALA A 45 7.49 28.46 27.20
CA ALA A 45 7.42 28.17 25.77
C ALA A 45 8.70 27.50 25.26
N SER A 46 9.87 28.04 25.65
CA SER A 46 11.19 27.49 25.33
C SER A 46 11.32 26.02 25.78
N GLN A 47 10.94 25.71 27.01
CA GLN A 47 10.95 24.34 27.54
C GLN A 47 10.02 23.40 26.76
N LYS A 48 8.80 23.85 26.44
CA LYS A 48 7.87 23.07 25.63
C LYS A 48 8.42 22.83 24.23
N MET A 49 9.10 23.81 23.65
CA MET A 49 9.68 23.69 22.31
C MET A 49 10.79 22.65 22.26
N MET A 50 11.69 22.65 23.23
CA MET A 50 12.70 21.60 23.40
C MET A 50 12.08 20.19 23.52
N VAL A 51 10.95 20.06 24.23
CA VAL A 51 10.26 18.76 24.37
C VAL A 51 9.59 18.31 23.07
N LEU A 52 8.97 19.24 22.34
CA LEU A 52 8.21 18.93 21.13
C LEU A 52 9.10 18.69 19.92
N LEU A 53 10.13 19.52 19.76
CA LEU A 53 10.94 19.63 18.54
C LEU A 53 12.41 19.28 18.75
N GLY A 54 12.87 19.08 19.99
CA GLY A 54 14.29 18.91 20.31
C GLY A 54 15.09 20.20 20.35
N GLU A 55 14.53 21.30 19.83
CA GLU A 55 15.17 22.60 19.68
C GLU A 55 14.23 23.73 20.11
N ASP A 56 14.80 24.85 20.54
CA ASP A 56 14.05 26.04 20.92
C ASP A 56 13.97 27.07 19.79
N ILE A 57 13.01 26.88 18.89
CA ILE A 57 12.79 27.78 17.76
C ILE A 57 12.27 29.18 18.17
N THR A 58 11.88 29.38 19.44
CA THR A 58 11.31 30.66 19.90
C THR A 58 12.35 31.75 20.11
N LYS A 59 13.64 31.39 20.14
CA LYS A 59 14.75 32.33 20.28
C LYS A 59 15.00 33.09 18.99
N SER A 60 14.88 34.41 19.06
CA SER A 60 15.24 35.32 17.97
C SER A 60 16.76 35.59 17.96
N ASN A 61 17.30 35.93 16.78
CA ASN A 61 18.65 36.48 16.69
C ASN A 61 18.61 38.00 16.91
N ARG A 62 18.87 38.44 18.14
CA ARG A 62 18.86 39.86 18.51
C ARG A 62 20.04 40.68 17.96
N ILE A 63 21.03 40.02 17.34
CA ILE A 63 22.18 40.69 16.71
C ILE A 63 21.89 40.99 15.25
N THR A 64 21.44 39.98 14.49
CA THR A 64 21.19 40.12 13.06
C THR A 64 19.80 40.67 12.77
N THR A 65 18.86 40.57 13.71
CA THR A 65 17.45 41.00 13.59
C THR A 65 16.69 40.36 12.43
N VAL A 66 17.26 39.32 11.83
CA VAL A 66 16.63 38.60 10.72
C VAL A 66 15.46 37.80 11.28
N ILE A 67 14.27 38.07 10.75
CA ILE A 67 13.03 37.38 11.08
C ILE A 67 12.65 36.39 9.97
N PRO A 68 11.95 35.30 10.28
CA PRO A 68 11.45 34.39 9.25
C PRO A 68 10.52 35.10 8.27
N ALA A 69 10.68 34.78 6.99
CA ALA A 69 9.85 35.29 5.91
C ALA A 69 9.55 34.17 4.89
N GLU A 70 8.60 34.40 3.98
CA GLU A 70 8.18 33.41 2.98
C GLU A 70 9.36 32.82 2.19
N ASN A 71 10.26 33.68 1.68
CA ASN A 71 11.42 33.25 0.89
C ASN A 71 12.61 32.75 1.73
N ASN A 72 12.57 32.96 3.04
CA ASN A 72 13.63 32.52 3.96
C ASN A 72 13.03 32.18 5.33
N PRO A 73 12.38 31.01 5.45
CA PRO A 73 11.65 30.64 6.66
C PRO A 73 12.56 30.13 7.78
N PHE A 74 13.83 29.79 7.52
CA PHE A 74 14.74 29.17 8.49
C PHE A 74 15.97 30.05 8.73
N VAL A 75 15.80 31.04 9.62
CA VAL A 75 16.78 32.12 9.82
C VAL A 75 17.66 31.95 11.05
N THR A 76 17.39 30.93 11.87
CA THR A 76 18.17 30.58 13.07
C THR A 76 18.72 29.16 12.98
N GLU A 77 19.77 28.87 13.75
CA GLU A 77 20.38 27.53 13.79
C GLU A 77 19.38 26.47 14.27
N GLU A 78 18.55 26.81 15.27
CA GLU A 78 17.50 25.93 15.77
C GLU A 78 16.45 25.61 14.69
N LEU A 79 16.05 26.61 13.89
CA LEU A 79 15.13 26.39 12.78
C LEU A 79 15.73 25.51 11.69
N VAL A 80 17.01 25.73 11.37
CA VAL A 80 17.74 24.91 10.40
C VAL A 80 17.87 23.46 10.91
N SER A 81 18.19 23.29 12.19
CA SER A 81 18.26 21.97 12.85
C SER A 81 16.95 21.21 12.72
N VAL A 82 15.83 21.82 13.12
CA VAL A 82 14.48 21.23 12.99
C VAL A 82 14.14 20.94 11.53
N SER A 83 14.48 21.85 10.60
CA SER A 83 14.22 21.64 9.16
C SER A 83 14.95 20.42 8.59
N ASN A 84 16.18 20.17 9.06
CA ASN A 84 16.96 19.00 8.65
C ASN A 84 16.34 17.70 9.19
N ASP A 85 15.87 17.72 10.44
CA ASP A 85 15.22 16.58 11.08
C ASP A 85 13.90 16.19 10.38
N VAL A 86 13.16 17.18 9.88
CA VAL A 86 11.88 16.95 9.18
C VAL A 86 11.99 16.92 7.66
N SER A 87 13.21 16.97 7.13
CA SER A 87 13.46 17.02 5.69
C SER A 87 12.91 15.77 4.97
N PRO A 88 12.23 15.93 3.81
CA PRO A 88 11.79 14.81 2.98
C PRO A 88 12.93 13.92 2.50
N ASN A 89 14.10 14.53 2.26
CA ASN A 89 15.32 13.83 1.86
C ASN A 89 16.13 13.31 3.05
N GLY A 90 15.68 13.59 4.27
CA GLY A 90 16.31 13.17 5.52
C GLY A 90 15.82 11.80 5.99
N ARG A 91 16.02 11.55 7.29
CA ARG A 91 15.66 10.28 7.93
C ARG A 91 14.16 10.13 8.16
N LEU A 92 13.40 11.23 8.17
CA LEU A 92 11.98 11.20 8.51
C LEU A 92 11.16 10.36 7.51
N SER A 93 11.45 10.43 6.21
CA SER A 93 10.76 9.64 5.17
C SER A 93 11.06 8.13 5.25
N GLN A 94 12.06 7.73 6.03
CA GLN A 94 12.40 6.33 6.30
C GLN A 94 11.69 5.76 7.53
N LYS A 95 11.08 6.62 8.37
CA LYS A 95 10.33 6.20 9.55
C LYS A 95 8.95 5.63 9.21
N SER A 96 8.28 5.09 10.22
CA SER A 96 6.88 4.64 10.10
C SER A 96 5.91 5.81 9.90
N LEU A 97 4.75 5.56 9.31
CA LEU A 97 3.72 6.57 9.09
C LEU A 97 3.23 7.18 10.42
N GLU A 98 3.15 6.36 11.47
CA GLU A 98 2.76 6.76 12.82
C GLU A 98 3.78 7.71 13.45
N GLU A 99 5.08 7.44 13.30
CA GLU A 99 6.14 8.35 13.75
C GLU A 99 6.09 9.69 13.02
N ILE A 100 5.89 9.68 11.70
CA ILE A 100 5.80 10.92 10.90
C ILE A 100 4.57 11.74 11.34
N ARG A 101 3.42 11.10 11.57
CA ARG A 101 2.22 11.77 12.13
C ARG A 101 2.47 12.36 13.52
N LYS A 102 3.26 11.69 14.37
CA LYS A 102 3.63 12.21 15.69
C LYS A 102 4.47 13.48 15.56
N VAL A 103 5.46 13.50 14.66
CA VAL A 103 6.26 14.70 14.37
C VAL A 103 5.37 15.84 13.87
N ARG A 104 4.43 15.55 12.96
CA ARG A 104 3.45 16.52 12.48
C ARG A 104 2.61 17.12 13.63
N SER A 105 2.10 16.27 14.52
CA SER A 105 1.33 16.70 15.69
C SER A 105 2.16 17.53 16.67
N ASN A 106 3.45 17.22 16.85
CA ASN A 106 4.34 18.02 17.67
C ASN A 106 4.54 19.43 17.09
N LEU A 107 4.66 19.56 15.76
CA LEU A 107 4.73 20.87 15.09
C LEU A 107 3.43 21.67 15.23
N GLU A 108 2.26 21.02 15.18
CA GLU A 108 0.98 21.70 15.43
C GLU A 108 0.87 22.22 16.87
N LYS A 109 1.31 21.43 17.85
CA LYS A 109 1.36 21.86 19.26
C LYS A 109 2.37 22.99 19.45
N ALA A 110 3.52 22.93 18.77
CA ALA A 110 4.49 24.01 18.75
C ALA A 110 3.86 25.29 18.20
N ALA A 111 3.10 25.21 17.10
CA ALA A 111 2.37 26.35 16.52
C ALA A 111 1.45 27.02 17.55
N GLN A 112 0.67 26.21 18.28
CA GLN A 112 -0.23 26.71 19.33
C GLN A 112 0.53 27.43 20.46
N GLU A 113 1.67 26.88 20.89
CA GLU A 113 2.47 27.53 21.93
C GLU A 113 3.16 28.81 21.45
N VAL A 114 3.63 28.86 20.19
CA VAL A 114 4.16 30.09 19.59
C VAL A 114 3.08 31.15 19.49
N SER A 115 1.89 30.80 19.00
CA SER A 115 0.75 31.73 18.92
C SER A 115 0.35 32.26 20.31
N ARG A 116 0.34 31.40 21.33
CA ARG A 116 0.06 31.80 22.73
C ARG A 116 1.12 32.78 23.25
N LEU A 117 2.40 32.51 22.97
CA LEU A 117 3.49 33.40 23.37
C LEU A 117 3.40 34.74 22.63
N GLN A 118 3.15 34.73 21.32
CA GLN A 118 2.95 35.94 20.52
C GLN A 118 1.83 36.82 21.10
N GLY A 119 0.68 36.23 21.45
CA GLY A 119 -0.42 36.97 22.10
C GLY A 119 -0.02 37.54 23.48
N THR A 120 0.87 36.87 24.21
CA THR A 120 1.41 37.42 25.47
C THR A 120 2.28 38.67 25.21
N PHE A 121 3.08 38.66 24.15
CA PHE A 121 3.83 39.84 23.71
C PHE A 121 2.91 40.98 23.26
N GLU A 122 1.85 40.67 22.50
CA GLU A 122 0.86 41.65 22.07
C GLU A 122 0.20 42.36 23.26
N VAL A 123 -0.25 41.60 24.27
CA VAL A 123 -0.81 42.16 25.51
C VAL A 123 0.21 43.02 26.25
N ALA A 124 1.48 42.62 26.29
CA ALA A 124 2.55 43.42 26.90
C ALA A 124 2.79 44.75 26.16
N PHE A 125 2.70 44.76 24.83
CA PHE A 125 2.81 46.00 24.04
C PHE A 125 1.61 46.92 24.18
N ILE A 126 0.39 46.38 24.24
CA ILE A 126 -0.81 47.18 24.54
C ILE A 126 -0.66 47.81 25.93
N SER A 127 -0.25 47.03 26.93
CA SER A 127 -0.02 47.51 28.30
C SER A 127 1.08 48.57 28.39
N LEU A 128 2.11 48.48 27.53
CA LEU A 128 3.14 49.51 27.40
C LEU A 128 2.58 50.82 26.83
N ILE A 129 1.75 50.74 25.78
CA ILE A 129 1.13 51.91 25.13
C ILE A 129 0.17 52.62 26.10
N ASP A 130 -0.62 51.85 26.84
CA ASP A 130 -1.60 52.37 27.80
C ASP A 130 -0.95 52.85 29.13
N GLY A 131 0.36 52.65 29.29
CA GLY A 131 1.12 53.10 30.47
C GLY A 131 0.95 52.21 31.71
N TYR A 132 0.38 51.00 31.57
CA TYR A 132 0.24 50.03 32.65
C TYR A 132 1.54 49.31 33.01
N CYS A 133 2.49 49.20 32.07
CA CYS A 133 3.82 48.65 32.34
C CYS A 133 4.90 49.43 31.59
N GLN A 134 6.17 49.24 31.96
CA GLN A 134 7.31 49.81 31.25
C GLN A 134 8.41 48.76 31.04
N PHE A 135 9.23 48.94 29.99
CA PHE A 135 10.51 48.27 29.89
C PHE A 135 11.60 49.11 30.55
N SER A 136 12.60 48.46 31.15
CA SER A 136 13.65 49.15 31.91
C SER A 136 14.54 50.08 31.09
N ASN A 137 14.58 49.91 29.76
CA ASN A 137 15.21 50.83 28.82
C ASN A 137 14.76 50.55 27.38
N HIS A 138 15.11 51.46 26.47
CA HIS A 138 14.79 51.36 25.04
C HIS A 138 15.31 50.06 24.40
N LYS A 139 16.51 49.59 24.80
CA LYS A 139 17.09 48.35 24.28
C LYS A 139 16.23 47.13 24.61
N ARG A 140 15.64 47.07 25.81
CA ARG A 140 14.71 45.99 26.20
C ARG A 140 13.41 46.04 25.40
N THR A 141 12.89 47.23 25.14
CA THR A 141 11.73 47.41 24.23
C THR A 141 12.05 46.90 22.83
N GLN A 142 13.22 47.26 22.27
CA GLN A 142 13.65 46.79 20.96
C GLN A 142 13.82 45.27 20.90
N HIS A 143 14.45 44.66 21.90
CA HIS A 143 14.58 43.21 21.98
C HIS A 143 13.22 42.52 22.03
N ALA A 144 12.28 43.04 22.82
CA ALA A 144 10.93 42.48 22.88
C ALA A 144 10.22 42.58 21.52
N LYS A 145 10.46 43.68 20.77
CA LYS A 145 9.91 43.83 19.42
C LYS A 145 10.48 42.80 18.45
N ILE A 146 11.80 42.61 18.46
CA ILE A 146 12.47 41.59 17.63
C ILE A 146 11.94 40.19 17.98
N ASP A 147 11.77 39.89 19.27
CA ASP A 147 11.20 38.61 19.71
C ASP A 147 9.76 38.44 19.20
N PHE A 148 8.92 39.47 19.26
CA PHE A 148 7.56 39.42 18.73
C PHE A 148 7.50 39.23 17.20
N ASP A 149 8.27 40.04 16.46
CA ASP A 149 8.33 39.96 14.99
C ASP A 149 8.88 38.57 14.57
N HIS A 150 9.80 37.97 15.35
CA HIS A 150 10.26 36.59 15.15
C HIS A 150 9.14 35.56 15.37
N LEU A 151 8.37 35.66 16.45
CA LEU A 151 7.24 34.74 16.75
C LEU A 151 6.13 34.84 15.69
N GLU A 152 5.87 36.03 15.16
CA GLU A 152 4.98 36.23 14.02
C GLU A 152 5.51 35.51 12.78
N GLY A 153 6.80 35.69 12.47
CA GLY A 153 7.46 34.99 11.36
C GLY A 153 7.42 33.46 11.50
N LEU A 154 7.60 32.94 12.72
CA LEU A 154 7.46 31.50 12.98
C LEU A 154 6.07 30.98 12.65
N THR A 155 5.04 31.73 13.07
CA THR A 155 3.63 31.35 12.89
C THR A 155 3.22 31.42 11.42
N LEU A 156 3.65 32.47 10.71
CA LEU A 156 3.26 32.69 9.31
C LEU A 156 4.07 31.87 8.31
N TYR A 157 5.36 31.63 8.58
CA TYR A 157 6.28 31.10 7.57
C TYR A 157 7.00 29.83 8.02
N SER A 158 7.72 29.84 9.15
CA SER A 158 8.59 28.72 9.52
C SER A 158 7.82 27.44 9.83
N ILE A 159 6.83 27.49 10.72
CA ILE A 159 6.09 26.30 11.15
C ILE A 159 5.25 25.73 9.99
N PRO A 160 4.52 26.52 9.19
CA PRO A 160 3.88 26.02 7.98
C PRO A 160 4.85 25.34 7.02
N ALA A 161 6.05 25.90 6.81
CA ALA A 161 7.07 25.28 5.96
C ALA A 161 7.57 23.93 6.53
N LEU A 162 7.79 23.84 7.85
CA LEU A 162 8.14 22.57 8.50
C LEU A 162 7.03 21.53 8.36
N ILE A 163 5.77 21.92 8.53
CA ILE A 163 4.62 21.01 8.34
C ILE A 163 4.56 20.50 6.90
N ALA A 164 4.78 21.37 5.90
CA ALA A 164 4.81 20.97 4.50
C ALA A 164 5.94 19.95 4.21
N MET A 165 7.12 20.12 4.82
CA MET A 165 8.21 19.14 4.74
C MET A 165 7.84 17.79 5.37
N VAL A 166 7.14 17.80 6.50
CA VAL A 166 6.62 16.57 7.12
C VAL A 166 5.57 15.90 6.25
N ASP A 167 4.66 16.65 5.65
CA ASP A 167 3.61 16.12 4.76
C ASP A 167 4.23 15.48 3.50
N GLN A 168 5.27 16.10 2.94
CA GLN A 168 6.03 15.50 1.84
C GLN A 168 6.79 14.24 2.27
N SER A 169 7.41 14.25 3.46
CA SER A 169 8.06 13.06 4.05
C SER A 169 7.07 11.91 4.22
N TYR A 170 5.84 12.21 4.66
CA TYR A 170 4.76 11.24 4.81
C TYR A 170 4.37 10.62 3.47
N TYR A 171 4.23 11.44 2.42
CA TYR A 171 3.93 10.94 1.07
C TYR A 171 5.04 10.03 0.53
N MET A 172 6.31 10.41 0.73
CA MET A 172 7.45 9.58 0.35
C MET A 172 7.47 8.25 1.09
N ALA A 173 7.23 8.25 2.41
CA ALA A 173 7.13 7.04 3.22
C ALA A 173 5.98 6.13 2.76
N LYS A 174 4.81 6.70 2.46
CA LYS A 174 3.65 5.96 1.95
C LYS A 174 3.97 5.26 0.62
N ASN A 175 4.61 5.97 -0.31
CA ASN A 175 4.99 5.40 -1.60
C ASN A 175 6.06 4.32 -1.47
N ARG A 176 7.05 4.52 -0.58
CA ARG A 176 8.06 3.50 -0.27
C ARG A 176 7.40 2.22 0.24
N ILE A 177 6.52 2.31 1.25
CA ILE A 177 5.81 1.16 1.82
C ILE A 177 4.97 0.44 0.75
N ALA A 178 4.25 1.18 -0.10
CA ALA A 178 3.48 0.60 -1.19
C ALA A 178 4.37 -0.14 -2.21
N ASN A 179 5.54 0.43 -2.55
CA ASN A 179 6.50 -0.20 -3.43
C ASN A 179 7.13 -1.47 -2.82
N GLU A 180 7.46 -1.43 -1.53
CA GLU A 180 7.97 -2.60 -0.79
C GLU A 180 6.93 -3.74 -0.74
N GLN A 181 5.66 -3.42 -0.47
CA GLN A 181 4.57 -4.40 -0.50
C GLN A 181 4.39 -5.02 -1.90
N LYS A 182 4.48 -4.20 -2.94
CA LYS A 182 4.39 -4.69 -4.33
C LYS A 182 5.56 -5.62 -4.66
N GLN A 183 6.79 -5.24 -4.29
CA GLN A 183 7.98 -6.08 -4.51
C GLN A 183 7.87 -7.40 -3.75
N LEU A 184 7.42 -7.39 -2.49
CA LEU A 184 7.21 -8.62 -1.72
C LEU A 184 6.16 -9.54 -2.37
N SER A 185 5.04 -8.98 -2.84
CA SER A 185 4.03 -9.73 -3.61
C SER A 185 4.63 -10.33 -4.89
N ASP A 186 5.44 -9.57 -5.62
CA ASP A 186 6.06 -10.06 -6.86
C ASP A 186 7.09 -11.17 -6.60
N ILE A 187 7.88 -11.05 -5.52
CA ILE A 187 8.78 -12.11 -5.04
C ILE A 187 8.00 -13.36 -4.63
N GLU A 188 6.87 -13.21 -3.93
CA GLU A 188 6.01 -14.34 -3.52
C GLU A 188 5.44 -15.07 -4.75
N LYS A 189 4.94 -14.32 -5.74
CA LYS A 189 4.46 -14.88 -7.01
C LYS A 189 5.57 -15.60 -7.78
N GLU A 190 6.77 -15.02 -7.82
CA GLU A 190 7.91 -15.65 -8.49
C GLU A 190 8.38 -16.91 -7.74
N LYS A 191 8.39 -16.89 -6.40
CA LYS A 191 8.68 -18.09 -5.59
C LYS A 191 7.63 -19.18 -5.82
N GLN A 192 6.34 -18.83 -5.93
CA GLN A 192 5.29 -19.78 -6.31
C GLN A 192 5.51 -20.34 -7.72
N ARG A 193 5.86 -19.50 -8.71
CA ARG A 193 6.22 -19.94 -10.07
C ARG A 193 7.41 -20.88 -10.07
N GLN A 194 8.48 -20.56 -9.34
CA GLN A 194 9.65 -21.42 -9.21
C GLN A 194 9.34 -22.72 -8.48
N LYS A 195 8.47 -22.70 -7.46
CA LYS A 195 7.98 -23.93 -6.83
C LYS A 195 7.17 -24.77 -7.83
N HIS A 196 6.30 -24.16 -8.65
CA HIS A 196 5.57 -24.88 -9.70
C HIS A 196 6.52 -25.47 -10.75
N GLN A 197 7.53 -24.71 -11.18
CA GLN A 197 8.56 -25.17 -12.11
C GLN A 197 9.46 -26.25 -11.51
N ALA A 198 9.82 -26.17 -10.23
CA ALA A 198 10.61 -27.17 -9.53
C ALA A 198 9.78 -28.45 -9.27
N THR A 199 8.48 -28.32 -9.02
CA THR A 199 7.56 -29.47 -8.93
C THR A 199 7.38 -30.11 -10.31
N ALA A 200 7.29 -29.32 -11.37
CA ALA A 200 7.28 -29.80 -12.76
C ALA A 200 8.61 -30.46 -13.16
N ALA A 201 9.76 -29.92 -12.74
CA ALA A 201 11.09 -30.47 -13.01
C ALA A 201 11.43 -31.69 -12.13
N ALA A 202 10.90 -31.77 -10.91
CA ALA A 202 10.98 -32.95 -10.05
C ALA A 202 10.03 -34.06 -10.52
N ALA A 203 8.85 -33.71 -11.07
CA ALA A 203 7.97 -34.64 -11.78
C ALA A 203 8.57 -35.13 -13.12
N ALA A 204 9.46 -34.35 -13.74
CA ALA A 204 10.24 -34.76 -14.91
C ALA A 204 11.50 -35.59 -14.57
N ARG A 205 11.76 -35.87 -13.28
CA ARG A 205 12.80 -36.81 -12.81
C ARG A 205 12.23 -38.18 -12.47
N TYR A 206 11.18 -38.60 -13.17
CA TYR A 206 10.75 -39.99 -13.18
C TYR A 206 11.41 -40.71 -14.36
N GLN A 207 12.12 -41.77 -13.99
CA GLN A 207 12.79 -42.72 -14.86
C GLN A 207 11.77 -43.39 -15.81
N ASP A 208 12.15 -43.54 -17.08
CA ASP A 208 11.54 -44.36 -18.13
C ASP A 208 10.03 -44.23 -18.35
N SER A 209 9.60 -43.25 -19.17
CA SER A 209 8.24 -43.21 -19.73
C SER A 209 8.17 -42.44 -21.06
N ASN A 210 7.38 -42.95 -22.01
CA ASN A 210 7.29 -42.46 -23.39
C ASN A 210 6.13 -41.46 -23.62
N VAL A 211 5.19 -41.35 -22.67
CA VAL A 211 4.04 -40.44 -22.73
C VAL A 211 3.96 -39.58 -21.48
N LEU A 212 3.71 -38.28 -21.66
CA LEU A 212 3.42 -37.31 -20.60
C LEU A 212 2.03 -36.75 -20.82
N VAL A 213 1.16 -36.83 -19.80
CA VAL A 213 -0.17 -36.21 -19.85
C VAL A 213 -0.30 -35.18 -18.74
N ARG A 214 -0.82 -34.00 -19.08
CA ARG A 214 -1.01 -32.88 -18.16
C ARG A 214 -2.40 -32.27 -18.29
N VAL A 215 -3.13 -32.15 -17.17
CA VAL A 215 -4.33 -31.30 -17.13
C VAL A 215 -3.89 -29.84 -17.17
N GLU A 216 -4.42 -29.06 -18.11
CA GLU A 216 -4.07 -27.65 -18.33
C GLU A 216 -5.10 -26.70 -17.71
N ASN A 217 -6.39 -27.07 -17.76
CA ASN A 217 -7.47 -26.27 -17.21
C ASN A 217 -8.69 -27.13 -16.84
N PHE A 218 -9.42 -26.74 -15.81
CA PHE A 218 -10.71 -27.32 -15.41
C PHE A 218 -11.60 -26.21 -14.85
N ASP A 219 -12.77 -25.99 -15.47
CA ASP A 219 -13.69 -24.89 -15.12
C ASP A 219 -15.01 -25.37 -14.48
N GLY A 220 -15.13 -26.66 -14.15
CA GLY A 220 -16.36 -27.28 -13.63
C GLY A 220 -17.22 -27.96 -14.72
N ALA A 221 -17.11 -27.51 -15.97
CA ALA A 221 -17.84 -28.08 -17.11
C ALA A 221 -16.91 -28.74 -18.14
N ASN A 222 -15.68 -28.26 -18.28
CA ASN A 222 -14.72 -28.71 -19.28
C ASN A 222 -13.38 -29.02 -18.64
N VAL A 223 -12.77 -30.13 -19.07
CA VAL A 223 -11.39 -30.49 -18.74
C VAL A 223 -10.54 -30.34 -20.00
N THR A 224 -9.56 -29.45 -19.96
CA THR A 224 -8.53 -29.31 -21.00
C THR A 224 -7.25 -30.00 -20.55
N PHE A 225 -6.69 -30.88 -21.36
CA PHE A 225 -5.45 -31.58 -21.08
C PHE A 225 -4.53 -31.62 -22.29
N SER A 226 -3.23 -31.76 -22.06
CA SER A 226 -2.20 -31.92 -23.09
C SER A 226 -1.57 -33.30 -22.99
N VAL A 227 -1.23 -33.85 -24.16
CA VAL A 227 -0.48 -35.11 -24.28
C VAL A 227 0.78 -34.80 -25.07
N THR A 228 1.92 -35.13 -24.47
CA THR A 228 3.25 -34.99 -25.06
C THR A 228 3.86 -36.36 -25.28
N ASN A 229 4.32 -36.62 -26.50
CA ASN A 229 5.17 -37.77 -26.78
C ASN A 229 6.60 -37.43 -26.36
N ILE A 230 7.05 -37.98 -25.24
CA ILE A 230 8.42 -37.78 -24.72
C ILE A 230 9.36 -38.93 -25.13
N GLY A 231 8.87 -39.92 -25.86
CA GLY A 231 9.66 -40.98 -26.45
C GLY A 231 10.63 -40.47 -27.51
N SER A 232 11.66 -41.26 -27.82
CA SER A 232 12.69 -40.93 -28.82
C SER A 232 12.37 -41.42 -30.24
N GLN A 233 11.41 -42.34 -30.39
CA GLN A 233 10.96 -42.92 -31.66
C GLN A 233 9.47 -43.29 -31.61
N GLY A 234 8.81 -43.37 -32.78
CA GLY A 234 7.39 -43.72 -32.92
C GLY A 234 6.44 -42.55 -32.65
N SER A 235 5.29 -42.53 -33.32
CA SER A 235 4.24 -41.55 -33.05
C SER A 235 3.14 -42.15 -32.17
N LEU A 236 2.61 -41.35 -31.23
CA LEU A 236 1.44 -41.74 -30.45
C LEU A 236 0.20 -41.49 -31.29
N GLN A 237 -0.74 -42.43 -31.30
CA GLN A 237 -2.04 -42.27 -31.94
C GLN A 237 -3.13 -42.39 -30.87
N PRO A 238 -3.50 -41.27 -30.22
CA PRO A 238 -4.50 -41.30 -29.17
C PRO A 238 -5.87 -41.71 -29.71
N ASN A 239 -6.49 -42.68 -29.07
CA ASN A 239 -7.85 -43.12 -29.37
C ASN A 239 -8.77 -42.80 -28.19
N PHE A 240 -9.28 -41.57 -28.18
CA PHE A 240 -10.04 -41.02 -27.06
C PHE A 240 -11.55 -41.23 -27.12
N ASN A 241 -12.09 -41.51 -28.30
CA ASN A 241 -13.53 -41.63 -28.49
C ASN A 241 -13.88 -42.90 -29.24
N THR A 242 -15.06 -43.43 -28.94
CA THR A 242 -15.74 -44.36 -29.82
C THR A 242 -16.98 -43.70 -30.38
N PHE A 243 -17.24 -43.95 -31.66
CA PHE A 243 -18.45 -43.49 -32.32
C PHE A 243 -19.40 -44.68 -32.45
N ASN A 244 -20.47 -44.67 -31.66
CA ASN A 244 -21.52 -45.67 -31.74
C ASN A 244 -22.74 -45.06 -32.42
N ALA A 245 -23.22 -45.72 -33.47
CA ALA A 245 -24.47 -45.39 -34.12
C ALA A 245 -25.51 -46.42 -33.70
N TYR A 246 -26.60 -45.98 -33.08
CA TYR A 246 -27.72 -46.85 -32.75
C TYR A 246 -28.99 -46.36 -33.45
N ARG A 247 -29.81 -47.32 -33.87
CA ARG A 247 -31.08 -47.04 -34.53
C ARG A 247 -32.17 -47.03 -33.47
N THR A 248 -32.91 -45.93 -33.37
CA THR A 248 -34.07 -45.83 -32.48
C THR A 248 -35.21 -46.73 -32.95
N GLU A 249 -36.20 -46.95 -32.09
CA GLU A 249 -37.44 -47.68 -32.45
C GLU A 249 -38.23 -46.98 -33.59
N SER A 250 -38.03 -45.67 -33.79
CA SER A 250 -38.58 -44.90 -34.92
C SER A 250 -37.76 -45.00 -36.22
N GLY A 251 -36.63 -45.73 -36.20
CA GLY A 251 -35.77 -45.95 -37.36
C GLY A 251 -34.68 -44.88 -37.58
N GLU A 252 -34.59 -43.89 -36.69
CA GLU A 252 -33.61 -42.79 -36.73
C GLU A 252 -32.22 -43.28 -36.26
N LEU A 253 -31.17 -42.90 -36.97
CA LEU A 253 -29.79 -43.19 -36.59
C LEU A 253 -29.27 -42.07 -35.70
N ILE A 254 -29.01 -42.38 -34.43
CA ILE A 254 -28.38 -41.46 -33.49
C ILE A 254 -26.90 -41.83 -33.35
N TYR A 255 -26.04 -40.85 -33.55
CA TYR A 255 -24.60 -40.96 -33.35
C TYR A 255 -24.25 -40.40 -31.97
N LYS A 256 -23.71 -41.25 -31.09
CA LYS A 256 -23.17 -40.82 -29.80
C LYS A 256 -21.66 -41.04 -29.81
N SER A 257 -20.92 -39.96 -29.53
CA SER A 257 -19.50 -40.04 -29.21
C SER A 257 -19.39 -40.37 -27.73
N GLU A 258 -18.73 -41.48 -27.41
CA GLU A 258 -18.45 -41.89 -26.03
C GLU A 258 -16.96 -41.74 -25.76
N SER A 259 -16.61 -41.04 -24.68
CA SER A 259 -15.23 -40.94 -24.25
C SER A 259 -14.75 -42.28 -23.72
N LEU A 260 -13.54 -42.65 -24.12
CA LEU A 260 -12.80 -43.80 -23.57
C LEU A 260 -12.01 -43.44 -22.31
N LEU A 261 -12.04 -42.17 -21.87
CA LEU A 261 -11.48 -41.77 -20.59
C LEU A 261 -12.54 -41.85 -19.50
N HIS A 262 -12.15 -42.31 -18.32
CA HIS A 262 -13.04 -42.33 -17.16
C HIS A 262 -12.75 -41.14 -16.26
N LEU A 263 -13.79 -40.36 -15.95
CA LEU A 263 -13.73 -39.26 -15.01
C LEU A 263 -14.56 -39.63 -13.77
N ALA A 264 -14.00 -39.49 -12.58
CA ALA A 264 -14.69 -39.78 -11.33
C ALA A 264 -14.44 -38.72 -10.26
N ASP A 265 -15.40 -38.53 -9.36
CA ASP A 265 -15.21 -37.71 -8.15
C ASP A 265 -14.47 -38.48 -7.04
N THR A 266 -14.17 -37.82 -5.93
CA THR A 266 -13.50 -38.43 -4.76
C THR A 266 -14.35 -39.47 -4.02
N ALA A 267 -15.66 -39.51 -4.26
CA ALA A 267 -16.55 -40.54 -3.76
C ALA A 267 -16.61 -41.77 -4.69
N GLY A 268 -15.92 -41.73 -5.83
CA GLY A 268 -15.87 -42.81 -6.82
C GLY A 268 -17.06 -42.79 -7.79
N ASN A 269 -17.87 -41.73 -7.81
CA ASN A 269 -18.96 -41.60 -8.76
C ASN A 269 -18.41 -41.23 -10.13
N THR A 270 -18.75 -42.02 -11.14
CA THR A 270 -18.38 -41.74 -12.53
C THR A 270 -19.16 -40.53 -13.07
N LEU A 271 -18.45 -39.60 -13.69
CA LEU A 271 -19.01 -38.43 -14.37
C LEU A 271 -19.09 -38.73 -15.88
N GLU A 272 -20.30 -38.60 -16.45
CA GLU A 272 -20.50 -38.79 -17.89
C GLU A 272 -19.85 -37.63 -18.68
N THR A 273 -19.14 -37.96 -19.76
CA THR A 273 -18.46 -36.99 -20.62
C THR A 273 -18.98 -37.05 -22.06
N MET A 274 -18.99 -35.92 -22.76
CA MET A 274 -19.58 -35.77 -24.11
C MET A 274 -18.59 -36.06 -25.25
N GLY A 275 -17.51 -36.79 -24.97
CA GLY A 275 -16.42 -37.05 -25.90
C GLY A 275 -15.29 -36.03 -25.82
N ILE A 276 -14.25 -36.23 -26.63
CA ILE A 276 -12.96 -35.52 -26.58
C ILE A 276 -12.65 -34.90 -27.94
N ALA A 277 -12.37 -33.60 -27.97
CA ALA A 277 -11.96 -32.90 -29.19
C ALA A 277 -10.50 -32.44 -29.09
N GLU A 278 -9.75 -32.55 -30.18
CA GLU A 278 -8.44 -31.90 -30.31
C GLU A 278 -8.63 -30.39 -30.47
N LEU A 279 -7.87 -29.60 -29.70
CA LEU A 279 -7.77 -28.15 -29.85
C LEU A 279 -6.62 -27.81 -30.79
N SER A 280 -6.88 -27.83 -32.10
CA SER A 280 -5.90 -27.46 -33.13
C SER A 280 -6.42 -26.37 -34.07
N SER A 281 -5.50 -25.56 -34.61
CA SER A 281 -5.80 -24.54 -35.62
C SER A 281 -5.80 -25.08 -37.05
N GLN A 282 -5.39 -26.34 -37.24
CA GLN A 282 -5.31 -27.02 -38.52
C GLN A 282 -6.10 -28.33 -38.41
N GLY A 283 -7.24 -28.40 -39.11
CA GLY A 283 -8.08 -29.60 -39.15
C GLY A 283 -7.34 -30.74 -39.86
N GLY A 284 -6.70 -31.62 -39.09
CA GLY A 284 -6.10 -32.86 -39.57
C GLY A 284 -7.01 -34.04 -39.29
N SER A 285 -7.12 -34.97 -40.24
CA SER A 285 -7.88 -36.21 -40.09
C SER A 285 -7.15 -37.28 -39.25
N ASP A 286 -5.85 -37.12 -39.03
CA ASP A 286 -5.02 -38.07 -38.26
C ASP A 286 -4.44 -37.40 -36.98
N ILE A 287 -4.87 -37.91 -35.83
CA ILE A 287 -4.38 -37.52 -34.50
C ILE A 287 -3.11 -38.34 -34.21
N SER A 288 -1.98 -37.95 -34.81
CA SER A 288 -0.66 -38.57 -34.56
C SER A 288 0.27 -37.56 -33.89
N ILE A 289 0.81 -37.89 -32.71
CA ILE A 289 1.72 -37.04 -31.93
C ILE A 289 3.15 -37.54 -32.11
N SER A 290 3.96 -36.78 -32.84
CA SER A 290 5.37 -37.08 -33.11
C SER A 290 6.23 -36.95 -31.85
N PRO A 291 7.41 -37.58 -31.78
CA PRO A 291 8.37 -37.35 -30.69
C PRO A 291 8.64 -35.85 -30.44
N GLY A 292 8.49 -35.41 -29.20
CA GLY A 292 8.61 -34.00 -28.77
C GLY A 292 7.39 -33.13 -29.07
N GLU A 293 6.39 -33.63 -29.80
CA GLU A 293 5.15 -32.92 -30.10
C GLU A 293 4.19 -32.95 -28.90
N THR A 294 3.47 -31.86 -28.69
CA THR A 294 2.42 -31.75 -27.67
C THR A 294 1.11 -31.36 -28.33
N ARG A 295 0.06 -32.15 -28.11
CA ARG A 295 -1.30 -31.82 -28.57
C ARG A 295 -2.23 -31.57 -27.40
N LYS A 296 -3.21 -30.69 -27.60
CA LYS A 296 -4.19 -30.30 -26.60
C LYS A 296 -5.56 -30.87 -26.94
N PHE A 297 -6.27 -31.29 -25.91
CA PHE A 297 -7.58 -31.89 -26.01
C PHE A 297 -8.51 -31.28 -24.97
N VAL A 298 -9.80 -31.28 -25.28
CA VAL A 298 -10.87 -30.84 -24.38
C VAL A 298 -11.97 -31.89 -24.32
N THR A 299 -12.52 -32.09 -23.12
CA THR A 299 -13.73 -32.88 -22.90
C THR A 299 -14.70 -32.12 -22.03
N SER A 300 -16.00 -32.30 -22.26
CA SER A 300 -17.06 -31.66 -21.49
C SER A 300 -17.79 -32.69 -20.61
N ILE A 301 -18.10 -32.29 -19.38
CA ILE A 301 -18.83 -33.07 -18.39
C ILE A 301 -20.33 -32.80 -18.59
N ALA A 302 -21.13 -33.87 -18.69
CA ALA A 302 -22.56 -33.76 -18.98
C ALA A 302 -23.35 -33.12 -17.83
N SER A 303 -22.89 -33.30 -16.58
CA SER A 303 -23.46 -32.68 -15.39
C SER A 303 -22.40 -31.79 -14.74
N GLU A 304 -22.58 -30.48 -14.82
CA GLU A 304 -21.65 -29.49 -14.27
C GLU A 304 -21.37 -29.80 -12.80
N VAL A 305 -20.09 -29.83 -12.45
CA VAL A 305 -19.61 -30.02 -11.08
C VAL A 305 -19.01 -28.70 -10.59
N ALA A 306 -19.00 -28.51 -9.26
CA ALA A 306 -18.45 -27.28 -8.70
C ALA A 306 -17.00 -27.08 -9.17
N PRO A 307 -16.61 -25.86 -9.59
CA PRO A 307 -15.22 -25.55 -9.84
C PRO A 307 -14.36 -25.92 -8.63
N HIS A 308 -13.11 -26.36 -8.85
CA HIS A 308 -12.18 -26.82 -7.82
C HIS A 308 -12.49 -28.19 -7.17
N THR A 309 -13.51 -28.92 -7.66
CA THR A 309 -13.77 -30.29 -7.21
C THR A 309 -12.59 -31.18 -7.55
N GLN A 310 -12.13 -31.98 -6.60
CA GLN A 310 -11.11 -32.98 -6.85
C GLN A 310 -11.70 -34.13 -7.69
N LEU A 311 -11.11 -34.36 -8.85
CA LEU A 311 -11.50 -35.38 -9.80
C LEU A 311 -10.33 -36.31 -10.11
N SER A 312 -10.67 -37.49 -10.60
CA SER A 312 -9.78 -38.53 -11.05
C SER A 312 -10.02 -38.78 -12.53
N LEU A 313 -9.04 -38.50 -13.39
CA LEU A 313 -9.08 -38.80 -14.82
C LEU A 313 -8.20 -40.01 -15.11
N GLU A 314 -8.82 -41.10 -15.50
CA GLU A 314 -8.17 -42.35 -15.84
C GLU A 314 -7.95 -42.45 -17.35
N PHE A 315 -6.73 -42.85 -17.71
CA PHE A 315 -6.28 -43.14 -19.06
C PHE A 315 -6.04 -44.64 -19.18
N PRO A 316 -7.00 -45.38 -19.77
CA PRO A 316 -6.80 -46.79 -20.03
C PRO A 316 -5.61 -46.99 -20.97
N ALA A 317 -4.87 -48.08 -20.75
CA ALA A 317 -3.67 -48.48 -21.49
C ALA A 317 -3.87 -48.41 -23.01
N LYS A 318 -5.06 -48.81 -23.47
CA LYS A 318 -5.42 -48.87 -24.89
C LYS A 318 -5.60 -47.50 -25.55
N VAL A 319 -5.89 -46.45 -24.79
CA VAL A 319 -6.19 -45.11 -25.32
C VAL A 319 -4.94 -44.40 -25.82
N LEU A 320 -3.80 -44.64 -25.15
CA LEU A 320 -2.49 -44.06 -25.48
C LEU A 320 -1.44 -45.11 -25.85
N ASN A 321 -1.86 -46.37 -26.01
CA ASN A 321 -1.02 -47.54 -26.24
C ASN A 321 0.08 -47.70 -25.17
N THR A 322 -0.27 -47.53 -23.91
CA THR A 322 0.64 -47.68 -22.77
C THR A 322 0.61 -49.10 -22.18
N GLU A 323 1.62 -49.48 -21.40
CA GLU A 323 1.69 -50.82 -20.77
C GLU A 323 0.60 -51.04 -19.70
N ARG A 324 0.20 -49.96 -19.02
CA ARG A 324 -0.75 -49.96 -17.91
C ARG A 324 -1.66 -48.74 -17.98
N ASP A 325 -2.84 -48.88 -17.37
CA ASP A 325 -3.72 -47.76 -17.08
C ASP A 325 -3.02 -46.81 -16.12
N PHE A 326 -3.28 -45.52 -16.24
CA PHE A 326 -2.79 -44.53 -15.28
C PHE A 326 -3.85 -43.48 -14.97
N THR A 327 -3.75 -42.90 -13.78
CA THR A 327 -4.80 -42.05 -13.22
C THR A 327 -4.22 -40.73 -12.75
N LEU A 328 -4.87 -39.64 -13.13
CA LEU A 328 -4.56 -38.28 -12.72
C LEU A 328 -5.57 -37.80 -11.68
N LEU A 329 -5.08 -37.52 -10.46
CA LEU A 329 -5.87 -36.80 -9.47
C LEU A 329 -5.62 -35.30 -9.60
N PHE A 330 -6.68 -34.52 -9.78
CA PHE A 330 -6.59 -33.07 -9.95
C PHE A 330 -7.74 -32.37 -9.25
N SER A 331 -7.46 -31.26 -8.56
CA SER A 331 -8.48 -30.34 -8.06
C SER A 331 -8.46 -29.01 -8.79
N ASP A 332 -7.37 -28.70 -9.50
CA ASP A 332 -7.11 -27.44 -10.22
C ASP A 332 -6.03 -27.61 -11.32
N THR A 333 -5.71 -26.51 -12.04
CA THR A 333 -5.00 -26.34 -13.35
C THR A 333 -3.66 -27.04 -13.62
N SER A 334 -3.22 -28.00 -12.80
CA SER A 334 -2.13 -28.90 -13.20
C SER A 334 -2.07 -30.19 -12.38
N ALA A 335 -2.31 -31.32 -13.05
CA ALA A 335 -1.87 -32.65 -12.64
C ALA A 335 -1.12 -33.30 -13.78
N VAL A 336 -0.09 -34.10 -13.47
CA VAL A 336 0.84 -34.69 -14.45
C VAL A 336 1.08 -36.16 -14.12
N ALA A 337 1.08 -37.00 -15.15
CA ALA A 337 1.44 -38.42 -15.06
C ALA A 337 2.24 -38.83 -16.29
N THR A 338 3.08 -39.84 -16.11
CA THR A 338 3.87 -40.44 -17.16
C THR A 338 3.59 -41.94 -17.27
N ALA A 339 3.68 -42.48 -18.49
CA ALA A 339 3.42 -43.90 -18.76
C ALA A 339 4.36 -44.46 -19.85
N ASN A 340 4.68 -45.76 -19.76
CA ASN A 340 5.46 -46.49 -20.78
C ASN A 340 4.56 -46.97 -21.91
N VAL A 341 5.06 -46.94 -23.15
CA VAL A 341 4.42 -47.47 -24.36
C VAL A 341 4.90 -48.90 -24.58
N ASN A 342 4.00 -49.80 -24.97
CA ASN A 342 4.33 -51.19 -25.35
C ASN A 342 5.08 -51.27 -26.68
#